data_AF-A0A1D8D092-F1
#
_entry.id   AF-A0A1D8D092-F1
#
_cell.length_a   1.000
_cell.length_b   1.000
_cell.length_c   1.000
_cell.angle_alpha   90.00
_cell.angle_beta   90.00
_cell.angle_gamma   90.00
#
_symmetry.space_group_name_H-M   'P 1'
#
loop_
_entity.id
_entity.type
_entity.pdbx_description
1 polymer ?
#
loop_
_entity_poly.entity_id
_entity_poly.type
_entity_poly.pdbx_seq_one_letter_code
_entity_poly.pdbx_strand_id
1 'polypeptide(L)' 'MPKSSAIDFLEKMKSDNELADKVNNAENKEVRWKIIRDAGFDFTREELDHATVEALNHFERWSWEARLIANWL' A
#
# COMPACT_ATOMS: atom_id res chain seq x y z
N MET A 1 -18.90 -9.03 3.84
CA MET A 1 -17.97 -8.98 2.69
C MET A 1 -16.64 -9.50 3.18
N PRO A 2 -15.93 -10.41 2.48
CA PRO A 2 -14.53 -10.68 2.82
C PRO A 2 -13.78 -9.34 2.71
N LYS A 3 -13.06 -8.94 3.76
CA LYS A 3 -12.17 -7.77 3.69
C LYS A 3 -11.16 -8.03 2.57
N SER A 4 -11.00 -7.08 1.66
CA SER A 4 -10.02 -7.19 0.57
C SER A 4 -8.61 -7.17 1.16
N SER A 5 -7.72 -8.04 0.68
CA SER A 5 -6.31 -8.07 1.11
C SER A 5 -5.63 -6.70 0.98
N ALA A 6 -6.06 -5.88 0.03
CA ALA A 6 -5.60 -4.51 -0.16
C ALA A 6 -6.01 -3.56 1.00
N ILE A 7 -7.21 -3.74 1.57
CA ILE A 7 -7.66 -2.95 2.74
C ILE A 7 -6.87 -3.34 3.98
N ASP A 8 -6.67 -4.65 4.20
CA ASP A 8 -5.86 -5.14 5.32
C ASP A 8 -4.41 -4.66 5.22
N PHE A 9 -3.87 -4.60 3.99
CA PHE A 9 -2.57 -3.98 3.74
C PHE A 9 -2.53 -2.50 4.12
N LEU A 10 -3.54 -1.71 3.77
CA LEU A 10 -3.61 -0.30 4.18
C LEU A 10 -3.70 -0.14 5.70
N GLU A 11 -4.50 -0.95 6.38
CA GLU A 11 -4.56 -0.97 7.85
C GLU A 11 -3.22 -1.38 8.47
N LYS A 12 -2.53 -2.36 7.87
CA LYS A 12 -1.21 -2.80 8.31
C LYS A 12 -0.15 -1.72 8.11
N MET A 13 -0.16 -1.02 6.98
CA MET A 13 0.76 0.10 6.70
C MET A 13 0.60 1.29 7.66
N LYS A 14 -0.57 1.45 8.29
CA LYS A 14 -0.80 2.47 9.33
C LYS A 14 -0.25 2.06 10.71
N SER A 15 -0.19 0.77 11.00
CA SER A 15 0.18 0.23 12.31
C SER A 15 1.60 -0.33 12.37
N ASP A 16 2.13 -0.77 11.22
CA ASP A 16 3.43 -1.41 11.06
C ASP A 16 4.39 -0.47 10.33
N ASN A 17 5.10 0.34 11.11
CA ASN A 17 6.06 1.30 10.59
C ASN A 17 7.23 0.63 9.86
N GLU A 18 7.63 -0.58 10.26
CA GLU A 18 8.74 -1.30 9.61
C GLU A 18 8.35 -1.76 8.22
N LEU A 19 7.16 -2.35 8.08
CA LEU A 19 6.61 -2.68 6.76
C LEU A 19 6.44 -1.43 5.91
N ALA A 20 5.91 -0.36 6.50
CA ALA A 20 5.72 0.90 5.80
C ALA A 20 7.04 1.47 5.27
N ASP A 21 8.11 1.50 6.08
CA ASP A 21 9.42 1.96 5.65
C ASP A 21 10.02 1.06 4.57
N LYS A 22 9.90 -0.26 4.67
CA LYS A 22 10.37 -1.19 3.64
C LYS A 22 9.66 -0.97 2.30
N VAL A 23 8.35 -0.82 2.32
CA VAL A 23 7.53 -0.59 1.12
C VAL A 23 7.80 0.79 0.52
N ASN A 24 7.94 1.82 1.36
CA ASN A 24 8.17 3.20 0.91
C ASN A 24 9.59 3.41 0.37
N ASN A 25 10.60 2.79 0.98
CA ASN A 25 12.00 2.87 0.56
C ASN A 25 12.40 1.76 -0.42
N ALA A 26 11.44 1.01 -0.97
CA ALA A 26 11.71 0.00 -1.97
C ALA A 26 12.36 0.65 -3.21
N GLU A 27 13.50 0.09 -3.64
CA GLU A 27 14.32 0.60 -4.74
C GLU A 27 13.55 0.74 -6.06
N ASN A 28 12.63 -0.19 -6.33
CA ASN A 28 11.80 -0.17 -7.53
C ASN A 28 10.46 -0.87 -7.28
N LYS A 29 9.58 -0.79 -8.29
CA LYS A 29 8.23 -1.37 -8.25
C LYS A 29 8.23 -2.87 -7.97
N GLU A 30 9.14 -3.64 -8.57
CA GLU A 30 9.18 -5.10 -8.41
C GLU A 30 9.57 -5.50 -6.98
N VAL A 31 10.58 -4.82 -6.41
CA VAL A 31 11.01 -5.02 -5.02
C VAL A 31 9.87 -4.68 -4.06
N ARG A 32 9.11 -3.61 -4.33
CA ARG A 32 7.95 -3.24 -3.52
C ARG A 32 6.88 -4.32 -3.51
N TRP A 33 6.50 -4.83 -4.68
CA TRP A 33 5.51 -5.91 -4.80
C TRP A 33 5.99 -7.19 -4.15
N LYS A 34 7.29 -7.48 -4.22
CA LYS A 34 7.87 -8.61 -3.52
C LYS A 34 7.73 -8.47 -2.00
N ILE A 35 8.06 -7.30 -1.43
CA ILE A 35 7.90 -7.03 0.01
C ILE A 35 6.43 -7.21 0.45
N ILE A 36 5.48 -6.69 -0.34
CA ILE A 36 4.05 -6.79 -0.06
C ILE A 36 3.59 -8.27 -0.06
N ARG A 37 4.03 -9.06 -1.04
CA ARG A 37 3.72 -10.49 -1.13
C ARG A 37 4.40 -11.32 -0.04
N ASP A 38 5.66 -11.00 0.28
CA ASP A 38 6.41 -11.65 1.36
C ASP A 38 5.78 -11.34 2.73
N ALA A 39 5.09 -10.19 2.87
CA ALA A 39 4.29 -9.84 4.04
C ALA A 39 2.91 -10.55 4.08
N GLY A 40 2.60 -11.38 3.08
CA GLY A 40 1.39 -12.20 3.03
C GLY A 40 0.20 -11.51 2.36
N PHE A 41 0.40 -10.38 1.69
CA PHE A 41 -0.67 -9.69 0.98
C PHE A 41 -0.60 -10.00 -0.52
N ASP A 42 -1.75 -10.36 -1.09
CA ASP A 42 -1.87 -10.63 -2.53
C ASP A 42 -3.07 -9.87 -3.08
N PHE A 43 -2.75 -8.85 -3.87
CA PHE A 43 -3.73 -8.00 -4.53
C PHE A 43 -3.09 -7.34 -5.76
N THR A 44 -3.92 -6.90 -6.68
CA THR A 44 -3.53 -6.15 -7.86
C THR A 44 -3.42 -4.67 -7.57
N ARG A 45 -2.78 -3.93 -8.48
CA ARG A 45 -2.73 -2.46 -8.36
C ARG A 45 -4.12 -1.83 -8.34
N GLU A 46 -5.02 -2.32 -9.19
CA GLU A 46 -6.40 -1.83 -9.26
C GLU A 46 -7.13 -2.03 -7.93
N GLU A 47 -6.96 -3.18 -7.29
CA GLU A 47 -7.53 -3.44 -5.96
C GLU A 47 -6.97 -2.51 -4.88
N LEU A 48 -5.66 -2.20 -4.92
CA LEU A 48 -5.08 -1.21 -4.02
C LEU A 48 -5.63 0.19 -4.28
N ASP A 49 -5.76 0.61 -5.54
CA ASP A 49 -6.31 1.91 -5.89
C ASP A 49 -7.77 2.02 -5.43
N HIS A 50 -8.59 0.98 -5.64
CA HIS A 50 -9.95 0.92 -5.09
C HIS A 50 -9.96 0.97 -3.56
N ALA A 51 -9.12 0.19 -2.89
CA ALA A 51 -9.03 0.19 -1.44
C ALA A 51 -8.60 1.56 -0.88
N THR A 52 -7.71 2.29 -1.56
CA THR A 52 -7.33 3.64 -1.13
C THR A 52 -8.45 4.66 -1.29
N VAL A 53 -9.29 4.52 -2.31
CA VAL A 53 -10.50 5.36 -2.46
C VAL A 53 -11.49 5.09 -1.34
N GLU A 54 -11.63 3.83 -0.93
CA GLU A 54 -12.62 3.38 0.05
C GLU A 54 -12.17 3.56 1.51
N ALA A 55 -10.88 3.33 1.80
CA ALA A 55 -10.35 3.24 3.16
C ALA A 55 -9.54 4.47 3.62
N LEU A 56 -9.15 5.37 2.71
CA LEU A 56 -8.45 6.61 3.05
C LEU A 56 -9.37 7.81 2.86
N ASN A 57 -9.44 8.69 3.86
CA ASN A 57 -10.08 9.98 3.68
C ASN A 57 -9.25 10.87 2.72
N HIS A 58 -9.85 11.98 2.24
CA HIS A 58 -9.21 12.87 1.24
C HIS A 58 -7.79 13.34 1.63
N PHE A 59 -7.52 13.55 2.93
CA PHE A 59 -6.22 13.97 3.43
C PHE A 59 -5.21 12.81 3.51
N GLU A 60 -5.64 11.65 3.96
CA GLU A 60 -4.81 10.44 4.00
C GLU A 60 -4.43 9.99 2.58
N ARG A 61 -5.34 10.17 1.62
CA ARG A 61 -5.11 9.85 0.22
C ARG A 61 -4.02 10.71 -0.42
N TRP A 62 -4.01 12.01 -0.17
CA TRP A 62 -2.95 12.91 -0.66
C TRP A 62 -1.57 12.55 -0.09
N SER A 63 -1.48 12.18 1.19
CA SER A 63 -0.23 11.74 1.82
C SER A 63 0.26 10.39 1.29
N TRP A 64 -0.67 9.44 1.10
CA TRP A 64 -0.40 8.13 0.54
C TRP A 64 0.03 8.21 -0.93
N GLU A 65 -0.71 8.95 -1.76
CA GLU A 65 -0.38 9.20 -3.16
C GLU A 65 0.94 9.96 -3.29
N ALA A 66 1.23 10.97 -2.46
CA ALA A 66 2.53 11.66 -2.50
C ALA A 66 3.71 10.73 -2.17
N ARG A 67 3.56 9.79 -1.22
CA ARG A 67 4.62 8.83 -0.84
C ARG A 67 4.77 7.69 -1.85
N LEU A 68 3.67 7.21 -2.43
CA LEU A 68 3.73 6.13 -3.42
C LEU A 68 4.05 6.61 -4.82
N ILE A 69 3.42 7.68 -5.31
CA ILE A 69 3.61 8.20 -6.68
C ILE A 69 5.03 8.72 -6.88
N ALA A 70 5.64 9.36 -5.87
CA ALA A 70 7.02 9.84 -5.96
C ALA A 70 8.05 8.72 -6.23
N ASN A 71 7.74 7.47 -5.88
CA ASN A 71 8.58 6.29 -6.14
C ASN A 71 7.94 5.33 -7.16
N TRP A 72 6.92 5.73 -7.92
CA TRP A 72 6.30 4.95 -9.01
C TRP A 72 6.55 5.54 -10.40
N LEU A 73 7.07 6.77 -10.47
CA LEU A 73 7.63 7.44 -11.66
C LEU A 73 9.15 7.37 -11.63
#